data_AF-A0A151Y255-F1
#
_entry.id   AF-A0A151Y255-F1
#
_cell.length_a   1.000
_cell.length_b   1.000
_cell.length_c   1.000
_cell.angle_alpha   90.00
_cell.angle_beta   90.00
_cell.angle_gamma   90.00
#
_symmetry.space_group_name_H-M   'P 1'
#
loop_
_entity.id
_entity.type
_entity.pdbx_description
1 polymer ?
#
loop_
_entity_poly.entity_id
_entity_poly.type
_entity_poly.pdbx_seq_one_letter_code
_entity_poly.pdbx_strand_id
1 'polypeptide(L)'
;MKRIDSVNARVDVNGVGKKGFHDNADLPGQDATYVTPGFLNTVQEELANAVELSGLNLDPNDPTQLFKLFNLHNKALVQRIYHVGSKHMTDNKDWNPAVELQTYFGYLTSWMLWPHVPVGVDSFTDSIGQISLLSNGGTVQGKTTRIWQRLQDGQTAPTYTLTSNKSAVNEGEQITFTLNTTGLPVGTLVDWAITGIQEADITPSALSGKFTVGADGKAAYTLTAVADQKTEGNESLKFALTYIPNKYVNVLIMDTSKYPAGLQTYYEGTHTIDVQPNQTIILDMYGAGGGGGGSVYSPSASPDGSDGGNIVLSYLANTFTAGGGKKGTGGVWGNGSSYSNGSAGLGGTNTVTADSSFEIQIGQKGNDAVIGSRYSTQAGGTAISSSIGAVNGGGAGATGIGDERWSYGGGGGSGGRLKVKYTNTTEEVVTFNLSVGAKGQGWKSAGNSGTDGGIGFAIVTTS
;
A
#
# COMPACT_ATOMS: atom_id res chain seq x y z
N MET A 1 49.19 2.06 -49.16
CA MET A 1 49.42 0.88 -50.01
C MET A 1 49.27 1.23 -51.49
N LYS A 2 50.18 0.75 -52.35
CA LYS A 2 50.11 0.94 -53.82
C LYS A 2 48.88 0.24 -54.42
N ARG A 3 48.26 0.81 -55.46
CA ARG A 3 47.24 0.12 -56.28
C ARG A 3 47.89 -0.93 -57.19
N ILE A 4 47.12 -1.92 -57.62
CA ILE A 4 47.58 -2.94 -58.58
C ILE A 4 47.95 -2.24 -59.90
N ASP A 5 49.17 -2.47 -60.35
CA ASP A 5 49.79 -1.75 -61.47
C ASP A 5 50.36 -2.67 -62.56
N SER A 6 50.14 -3.99 -62.46
CA SER A 6 50.48 -4.97 -63.50
C SER A 6 49.83 -4.62 -64.84
N VAL A 7 50.47 -5.03 -65.94
CA VAL A 7 49.94 -4.78 -67.29
C VAL A 7 48.58 -5.48 -67.52
N ASN A 8 48.35 -6.59 -66.82
CA ASN A 8 47.09 -7.37 -66.82
C ASN A 8 46.15 -6.98 -65.65
N ALA A 9 46.24 -5.77 -65.12
CA ALA A 9 45.35 -5.31 -64.06
C ALA A 9 44.01 -4.83 -64.65
N ARG A 10 42.90 -5.48 -64.29
CA ARG A 10 41.56 -5.15 -64.80
C ARG A 10 41.16 -3.74 -64.37
N VAL A 11 40.69 -2.94 -65.32
CA VAL A 11 40.27 -1.55 -65.08
C VAL A 11 38.99 -1.50 -64.24
N ASP A 12 38.95 -0.56 -63.29
CA ASP A 12 37.77 -0.08 -62.56
C ASP A 12 36.89 -1.09 -61.79
N VAL A 13 37.42 -2.28 -61.48
CA VAL A 13 36.74 -3.32 -60.65
C VAL A 13 36.19 -2.76 -59.34
N ASN A 14 36.89 -1.79 -58.74
CA ASN A 14 36.51 -1.18 -57.46
C ASN A 14 36.00 0.28 -57.62
N GLY A 15 35.55 0.64 -58.82
CA GLY A 15 35.13 1.99 -59.22
C GLY A 15 36.18 2.74 -60.06
N VAL A 16 35.80 3.91 -60.59
CA VAL A 16 36.60 4.66 -61.57
C VAL A 16 38.04 4.93 -61.09
N GLY A 17 39.01 4.59 -61.94
CA GLY A 17 40.46 4.66 -61.67
C GLY A 17 41.01 3.55 -60.76
N LYS A 18 40.19 2.63 -60.25
CA LYS A 18 40.59 1.63 -59.24
C LYS A 18 40.68 0.23 -59.85
N LYS A 19 41.83 -0.03 -60.46
CA LYS A 19 42.23 -1.34 -60.98
C LYS A 19 42.06 -2.47 -59.94
N GLY A 20 41.72 -3.67 -60.41
CA GLY A 20 41.48 -4.88 -59.62
C GLY A 20 42.15 -6.13 -60.21
N PHE A 21 42.06 -7.23 -59.46
CA PHE A 21 42.45 -8.56 -59.91
C PHE A 21 41.37 -9.21 -60.78
N HIS A 22 41.76 -10.14 -61.64
CA HIS A 22 40.92 -11.14 -62.29
C HIS A 22 41.72 -12.43 -62.50
N ASP A 23 41.03 -13.56 -62.64
CA ASP A 23 41.64 -14.83 -63.03
C ASP A 23 41.59 -15.09 -64.55
N ASN A 24 42.01 -16.28 -64.99
CA ASN A 24 41.98 -16.70 -66.41
C ASN A 24 40.57 -17.10 -66.90
N ALA A 25 39.59 -17.31 -66.00
CA ALA A 25 38.22 -17.68 -66.34
C ALA A 25 37.31 -16.44 -66.48
N ASP A 26 37.61 -15.36 -65.75
CA ASP A 26 36.86 -14.10 -65.73
C ASP A 26 36.80 -13.36 -67.07
N LEU A 27 37.85 -13.44 -67.89
CA LEU A 27 37.99 -12.65 -69.14
C LEU A 27 38.63 -13.48 -70.27
N PRO A 28 37.86 -13.86 -71.32
CA PRO A 28 38.37 -14.63 -72.43
C PRO A 28 39.54 -13.96 -73.15
N GLY A 29 40.66 -14.67 -73.30
CA GLY A 29 41.84 -14.21 -74.02
C GLY A 29 42.72 -13.20 -73.28
N GLN A 30 42.55 -13.04 -71.96
CA GLN A 30 43.44 -12.24 -71.11
C GLN A 30 44.08 -13.12 -70.05
N ASP A 31 45.41 -13.04 -69.92
CA ASP A 31 46.14 -13.65 -68.80
C ASP A 31 45.75 -12.98 -67.48
N ALA A 32 45.63 -13.76 -66.41
CA ALA A 32 45.28 -13.30 -65.07
C ALA A 32 46.16 -12.14 -64.59
N THR A 33 45.62 -11.36 -63.66
CA THR A 33 46.36 -10.27 -63.02
C THR A 33 47.52 -10.81 -62.19
N TYR A 34 48.74 -10.81 -62.75
CA TYR A 34 49.93 -11.15 -62.00
C TYR A 34 50.24 -10.09 -60.93
N VAL A 35 50.77 -10.53 -59.79
CA VAL A 35 51.18 -9.64 -58.69
C VAL A 35 52.59 -9.13 -58.99
N THR A 36 52.79 -7.82 -59.03
CA THR A 36 54.11 -7.23 -59.30
C THR A 36 55.01 -7.32 -58.05
N PRO A 37 56.33 -7.54 -58.19
CA PRO A 37 57.26 -7.44 -57.06
C PRO A 37 57.18 -6.07 -56.37
N GLY A 38 56.97 -4.99 -57.12
CA GLY A 38 56.78 -3.65 -56.57
C GLY A 38 55.51 -3.51 -55.72
N PHE A 39 54.43 -4.21 -56.05
CA PHE A 39 53.23 -4.29 -55.22
C PHE A 39 53.51 -5.07 -53.93
N LEU A 40 54.10 -6.28 -54.02
CA LEU A 40 54.45 -7.10 -52.84
C LEU A 40 55.39 -6.36 -51.89
N ASN A 41 56.44 -5.74 -52.41
CA ASN A 41 57.35 -4.91 -51.62
C ASN A 41 56.59 -3.77 -50.94
N THR A 42 55.68 -3.08 -51.63
CA THR A 42 54.89 -2.02 -50.98
C THR A 42 54.00 -2.57 -49.85
N VAL A 43 53.36 -3.74 -50.03
CA VAL A 43 52.55 -4.36 -48.98
C VAL A 43 53.41 -4.77 -47.78
N GLN A 44 54.58 -5.38 -48.03
CA GLN A 44 55.57 -5.69 -47.00
C GLN A 44 55.96 -4.45 -46.22
N GLU A 45 56.39 -3.39 -46.91
CA GLU A 45 56.84 -2.15 -46.27
C GLU A 45 55.71 -1.47 -45.48
N GLU A 46 54.46 -1.49 -45.94
CA GLU A 46 53.34 -0.90 -45.18
C GLU A 46 53.05 -1.67 -43.89
N LEU A 47 53.15 -3.01 -43.92
CA LEU A 47 52.99 -3.85 -42.72
C LEU A 47 54.19 -3.71 -41.77
N ALA A 48 55.40 -3.60 -42.33
CA ALA A 48 56.64 -3.39 -41.57
C ALA A 48 56.62 -2.02 -40.87
N ASN A 49 56.34 -0.94 -41.61
CA ASN A 49 56.18 0.41 -41.05
C ASN A 49 55.07 0.45 -39.99
N ALA A 50 53.96 -0.29 -40.15
CA ALA A 50 52.91 -0.33 -39.13
C ALA A 50 53.40 -0.95 -37.80
N VAL A 51 54.32 -1.92 -37.85
CA VAL A 51 54.97 -2.51 -36.67
C VAL A 51 56.00 -1.53 -36.10
N GLU A 52 56.92 -1.01 -36.91
CA GLU A 52 58.00 -0.11 -36.45
C GLU A 52 57.50 1.22 -35.89
N LEU A 53 56.53 1.87 -36.56
CA LEU A 53 55.94 3.13 -36.10
C LEU A 53 55.07 2.96 -34.84
N SER A 54 54.76 1.73 -34.43
CA SER A 54 54.16 1.43 -33.12
C SER A 54 55.17 1.25 -31.98
N GLY A 55 56.47 1.27 -32.29
CA GLY A 55 57.55 1.04 -31.33
C GLY A 55 57.90 -0.43 -31.12
N LEU A 56 57.46 -1.33 -32.01
CA LEU A 56 57.89 -2.73 -32.05
C LEU A 56 59.05 -2.90 -33.06
N ASN A 57 60.06 -3.69 -32.71
CA ASN A 57 61.14 -4.03 -33.65
C ASN A 57 60.68 -5.12 -34.63
N LEU A 58 61.14 -5.06 -35.88
CA LEU A 58 60.95 -6.14 -36.83
C LEU A 58 61.79 -7.37 -36.47
N ASP A 59 61.15 -8.53 -36.38
CA ASP A 59 61.79 -9.83 -36.24
C ASP A 59 61.33 -10.77 -37.38
N PRO A 60 62.20 -11.18 -38.32
CA PRO A 60 61.82 -12.07 -39.41
C PRO A 60 61.41 -13.48 -38.94
N ASN A 61 61.64 -13.83 -37.68
CA ASN A 61 61.27 -15.13 -37.09
C ASN A 61 59.94 -15.10 -36.33
N ASP A 62 59.30 -13.93 -36.17
CA ASP A 62 58.05 -13.78 -35.44
C ASP A 62 56.84 -13.52 -36.37
N PRO A 63 56.02 -14.54 -36.70
CA PRO A 63 54.82 -14.35 -37.51
C PRO A 63 53.67 -13.64 -36.77
N THR A 64 53.83 -13.26 -35.50
CA THR A 64 52.76 -12.69 -34.66
C THR A 64 52.81 -11.16 -34.49
N GLN A 65 53.76 -10.47 -35.13
CA GLN A 65 54.01 -9.04 -34.94
C GLN A 65 52.79 -8.14 -35.21
N LEU A 66 52.01 -8.42 -36.26
CA LEU A 66 50.77 -7.67 -36.54
C LEU A 66 49.71 -7.87 -35.44
N PHE A 67 49.61 -9.07 -34.86
CA PHE A 67 48.76 -9.33 -33.70
C PHE A 67 49.28 -8.62 -32.43
N LYS A 68 50.60 -8.53 -32.25
CA LYS A 68 51.23 -7.75 -31.17
C LYS A 68 50.93 -6.25 -31.32
N LEU A 69 51.03 -5.69 -32.52
CA LEU A 69 50.65 -4.31 -32.86
C LEU A 69 49.21 -3.97 -32.45
N PHE A 70 48.23 -4.76 -32.91
CA PHE A 70 46.82 -4.51 -32.58
C PHE A 70 46.56 -4.59 -31.07
N ASN A 71 47.22 -5.52 -30.37
CA ASN A 71 47.12 -5.61 -28.92
C ASN A 71 47.82 -4.44 -28.20
N LEU A 72 48.98 -3.98 -28.67
CA LEU A 72 49.76 -2.93 -28.02
C LEU A 72 48.97 -1.62 -27.90
N HIS A 73 48.41 -1.14 -29.02
CA HIS A 73 47.63 0.10 -29.04
C HIS A 73 46.32 0.00 -28.24
N ASN A 74 45.62 -1.14 -28.32
CA ASN A 74 44.43 -1.38 -27.50
C ASN A 74 44.76 -1.39 -26.00
N LYS A 75 45.86 -2.04 -25.59
CA LYS A 75 46.30 -2.07 -24.19
C LYS A 75 46.72 -0.69 -23.68
N ALA A 76 47.49 0.07 -24.47
CA ALA A 76 47.93 1.41 -24.07
C ALA A 76 46.75 2.38 -23.87
N LEU A 77 45.73 2.32 -24.74
CA LEU A 77 44.53 3.12 -24.62
C LEU A 77 43.68 2.70 -23.40
N VAL A 78 43.45 1.39 -23.22
CA VAL A 78 42.74 0.84 -22.06
C VAL A 78 43.45 1.19 -20.75
N GLN A 79 44.78 1.12 -20.68
CA GLN A 79 45.55 1.52 -19.50
C GLN A 79 45.42 3.01 -19.17
N ARG A 80 45.33 3.89 -20.18
CA ARG A 80 45.14 5.33 -19.99
C ARG A 80 43.73 5.69 -19.54
N ILE A 81 42.71 4.94 -19.96
CA ILE A 81 41.30 5.16 -19.56
C ILE A 81 41.04 4.56 -18.17
N TYR A 82 41.47 3.32 -17.94
CA TYR A 82 41.19 2.55 -16.73
C TYR A 82 42.40 2.52 -15.77
N HIS A 83 43.13 3.64 -15.67
CA HIS A 83 44.29 3.80 -14.79
C HIS A 83 43.91 3.75 -13.30
N VAL A 84 44.86 3.48 -12.41
CA VAL A 84 44.63 3.50 -10.95
C VAL A 84 44.09 4.87 -10.50
N GLY A 85 43.00 4.88 -9.73
CA GLY A 85 42.28 6.08 -9.30
C GLY A 85 41.20 6.59 -10.28
N SER A 86 41.16 6.08 -11.52
CA SER A 86 40.09 6.40 -12.48
C SER A 86 38.72 5.93 -11.97
N LYS A 87 37.65 6.63 -12.37
CA LYS A 87 36.26 6.34 -11.98
C LYS A 87 35.42 6.18 -13.23
N HIS A 88 34.60 5.13 -13.26
CA HIS A 88 33.82 4.72 -14.43
C HIS A 88 32.37 4.50 -14.02
N MET A 89 31.45 5.14 -14.74
CA MET A 89 30.02 5.10 -14.46
C MET A 89 29.32 4.17 -15.45
N THR A 90 28.43 3.31 -14.96
CA THR A 90 27.58 2.46 -15.81
C THR A 90 26.21 2.26 -15.19
N ASP A 91 25.18 2.17 -16.03
CA ASP A 91 23.83 1.73 -15.67
C ASP A 91 23.70 0.19 -15.66
N ASN A 92 24.66 -0.53 -16.26
CA ASN A 92 24.68 -1.99 -16.33
C ASN A 92 24.98 -2.59 -14.95
N LYS A 93 24.00 -3.32 -14.39
CA LYS A 93 24.06 -3.98 -13.09
C LYS A 93 24.77 -5.34 -13.08
N ASP A 94 25.20 -5.83 -14.23
CA ASP A 94 25.96 -7.07 -14.34
C ASP A 94 27.43 -6.83 -14.73
N TRP A 95 27.77 -5.59 -15.14
CA TRP A 95 29.14 -5.21 -15.48
C TRP A 95 30.08 -5.21 -14.25
N ASN A 96 31.15 -5.98 -14.36
CA ASN A 96 32.26 -6.02 -13.41
C ASN A 96 33.60 -5.76 -14.15
N PRO A 97 34.21 -4.58 -14.01
CA PRO A 97 35.42 -4.23 -14.75
C PRO A 97 36.64 -5.10 -14.41
N ALA A 98 36.65 -5.77 -13.26
CA ALA A 98 37.72 -6.70 -12.91
C ALA A 98 37.84 -7.86 -13.91
N VAL A 99 36.68 -8.37 -14.36
CA VAL A 99 36.55 -9.52 -15.28
C VAL A 99 36.63 -9.04 -16.73
N GLU A 100 35.81 -8.04 -17.09
CA GLU A 100 35.68 -7.54 -18.47
C GLU A 100 37.00 -7.00 -19.04
N LEU A 101 37.83 -6.38 -18.19
CA LEU A 101 39.12 -5.82 -18.62
C LEU A 101 40.29 -6.83 -18.50
N GLN A 102 40.06 -8.04 -17.98
CA GLN A 102 41.12 -9.04 -17.76
C GLN A 102 41.86 -9.40 -19.05
N THR A 103 41.15 -9.53 -20.18
CA THR A 103 41.73 -9.85 -21.49
C THR A 103 42.69 -8.77 -22.00
N TYR A 104 42.39 -7.50 -21.70
CA TYR A 104 43.22 -6.36 -22.06
C TYR A 104 44.43 -6.23 -21.12
N PHE A 105 44.22 -6.22 -19.80
CA PHE A 105 45.32 -6.08 -18.84
C PHE A 105 46.22 -7.33 -18.75
N GLY A 106 45.69 -8.51 -19.04
CA GLY A 106 46.37 -9.80 -18.89
C GLY A 106 46.32 -10.38 -17.46
N TYR A 107 45.62 -9.72 -16.54
CA TYR A 107 45.44 -10.10 -15.14
C TYR A 107 44.12 -9.53 -14.60
N LEU A 108 43.61 -10.11 -13.51
CA LEU A 108 42.41 -9.58 -12.83
C LEU A 108 42.74 -8.26 -12.13
N THR A 109 41.98 -7.22 -12.46
CA THR A 109 42.25 -5.86 -11.99
C THR A 109 41.49 -5.53 -10.70
N SER A 110 42.07 -4.74 -9.79
CA SER A 110 41.45 -4.42 -8.50
C SER A 110 40.50 -3.22 -8.60
N TRP A 111 39.26 -3.36 -8.13
CA TRP A 111 38.22 -2.33 -8.21
C TRP A 111 37.39 -2.23 -6.92
N MET A 112 36.89 -1.02 -6.61
CA MET A 112 35.83 -0.81 -5.63
C MET A 112 34.56 -0.29 -6.31
N LEU A 113 33.41 -0.81 -5.89
CA LEU A 113 32.10 -0.22 -6.21
C LEU A 113 31.80 0.85 -5.15
N TRP A 114 31.45 2.06 -5.59
CA TRP A 114 31.14 3.15 -4.66
C TRP A 114 29.83 2.85 -3.90
N PRO A 115 29.83 2.97 -2.56
CA PRO A 115 28.68 2.62 -1.73
C PRO A 115 27.59 3.70 -1.69
N HIS A 116 27.78 4.82 -2.38
CA HIS A 116 26.87 5.95 -2.45
C HIS A 116 27.00 6.60 -3.82
N VAL A 117 25.97 7.35 -4.26
CA VAL A 117 26.15 8.31 -5.35
C VAL A 117 26.75 9.59 -4.74
N PRO A 118 27.94 10.05 -5.20
CA PRO A 118 28.66 11.19 -4.60
C PRO A 118 27.92 12.52 -4.70
N VAL A 119 28.36 13.57 -3.96
CA VAL A 119 27.65 14.87 -3.77
C VAL A 119 28.41 16.17 -4.22
N GLY A 120 28.02 16.87 -5.29
CA GLY A 120 28.79 17.78 -6.14
C GLY A 120 29.19 19.09 -5.54
N VAL A 121 30.13 19.70 -6.25
CA VAL A 121 30.70 20.99 -5.88
C VAL A 121 29.71 22.10 -6.17
N ASP A 122 29.01 22.56 -5.14
CA ASP A 122 28.24 23.80 -5.17
C ASP A 122 29.20 25.01 -5.18
N SER A 123 30.44 24.82 -4.72
CA SER A 123 31.53 25.80 -4.73
C SER A 123 32.88 25.19 -5.13
N PHE A 124 33.74 26.00 -5.77
CA PHE A 124 35.16 25.64 -6.02
C PHE A 124 36.00 25.49 -4.74
N THR A 125 35.45 25.83 -3.57
CA THR A 125 36.06 25.58 -2.25
C THR A 125 35.78 24.18 -1.71
N ASP A 126 34.85 23.43 -2.32
CA ASP A 126 34.48 22.11 -1.86
C ASP A 126 35.56 21.08 -2.19
N SER A 127 35.70 20.07 -1.33
CA SER A 127 36.74 19.04 -1.48
C SER A 127 36.59 18.25 -2.79
N ILE A 128 37.66 18.24 -3.60
CA ILE A 128 37.73 17.50 -4.87
C ILE A 128 37.41 16.02 -4.62
N GLY A 129 36.23 15.55 -5.06
CA GLY A 129 35.85 14.13 -4.94
C GLY A 129 34.37 13.80 -4.75
N GLN A 130 33.46 14.77 -4.75
CA GLN A 130 32.01 14.57 -4.59
C GLN A 130 31.21 15.11 -5.85
N ILE A 131 29.97 14.65 -6.22
CA ILE A 131 29.28 14.82 -7.57
C ILE A 131 27.78 15.36 -7.66
N SER A 132 26.79 14.90 -6.87
CA SER A 132 25.36 15.35 -6.60
C SER A 132 24.47 15.76 -7.80
N LEU A 133 23.41 16.45 -7.40
CA LEU A 133 22.32 17.08 -8.06
C LEU A 133 22.44 18.59 -7.75
N LEU A 134 22.76 19.37 -8.76
CA LEU A 134 22.57 20.82 -8.75
C LEU A 134 21.07 21.10 -8.59
N SER A 135 20.66 21.75 -7.50
CA SER A 135 19.25 22.08 -7.26
C SER A 135 18.83 23.41 -7.91
N ASN A 136 18.69 23.40 -9.24
CA ASN A 136 17.50 23.99 -9.87
C ASN A 136 17.37 23.66 -11.37
N GLY A 137 16.24 23.03 -11.74
CA GLY A 137 15.73 23.01 -13.12
C GLY A 137 16.20 21.89 -14.06
N GLY A 138 17.10 20.98 -13.66
CA GLY A 138 17.58 19.90 -14.53
C GLY A 138 17.75 18.56 -13.82
N THR A 139 16.77 17.67 -13.92
CA THR A 139 16.76 16.39 -13.20
C THR A 139 17.58 15.31 -13.92
N VAL A 140 18.88 15.24 -13.65
CA VAL A 140 19.68 14.03 -13.89
C VAL A 140 20.06 13.41 -12.55
N GLN A 141 19.08 12.75 -11.91
CA GLN A 141 19.41 11.80 -10.84
C GLN A 141 20.01 10.55 -11.48
N GLY A 142 21.26 10.23 -11.15
CA GLY A 142 21.92 8.95 -11.47
C GLY A 142 21.34 7.77 -10.69
N LYS A 143 20.01 7.61 -10.70
CA LYS A 143 19.20 6.74 -9.81
C LYS A 143 19.41 5.23 -10.07
N THR A 144 20.24 4.89 -11.04
CA THR A 144 20.61 3.52 -11.43
C THR A 144 22.11 3.31 -11.63
N THR A 145 22.93 4.35 -11.50
CA THR A 145 24.31 4.34 -12.01
C THR A 145 25.29 3.80 -10.96
N ARG A 146 25.93 2.68 -11.26
CA ARG A 146 27.10 2.17 -10.53
C ARG A 146 28.32 2.99 -10.87
N ILE A 147 29.14 3.31 -9.85
CA ILE A 147 30.43 3.98 -10.04
C ILE A 147 31.53 3.05 -9.55
N TRP A 148 32.37 2.60 -10.47
CA TRP A 148 33.53 1.75 -10.20
C TRP A 148 34.79 2.61 -10.16
N GLN A 149 35.59 2.49 -9.10
CA GLN A 149 36.91 3.12 -9.01
C GLN A 149 38.01 2.06 -9.08
N ARG A 150 39.03 2.32 -9.92
CA ARG A 150 40.21 1.46 -10.03
C ARG A 150 41.07 1.63 -8.78
N LEU A 151 41.33 0.52 -8.09
CA LEU A 151 42.28 0.43 -7.00
C LEU A 151 43.68 0.11 -7.54
N GLN A 152 44.70 0.24 -6.68
CA GLN A 152 46.02 -0.28 -7.00
C GLN A 152 45.95 -1.81 -7.10
N ASP A 153 46.61 -2.38 -8.12
CA ASP A 153 46.53 -3.82 -8.39
C ASP A 153 47.10 -4.63 -7.21
N GLY A 154 46.38 -5.67 -6.81
CA GLY A 154 46.67 -6.45 -5.60
C GLY A 154 46.04 -5.89 -4.31
N GLN A 155 45.47 -4.67 -4.31
CA GLN A 155 44.63 -4.24 -3.19
C GLN A 155 43.29 -4.99 -3.18
N THR A 156 42.84 -5.33 -1.97
CA THR A 156 41.52 -5.92 -1.72
C THR A 156 40.44 -4.85 -1.76
N ALA A 157 39.32 -5.13 -2.45
CA ALA A 157 38.14 -4.28 -2.42
C ALA A 157 37.57 -4.15 -0.98
N PRO A 158 36.93 -3.01 -0.63
CA PRO A 158 36.27 -2.85 0.66
C PRO A 158 35.21 -3.94 0.92
N THR A 159 35.15 -4.45 2.15
CA THR A 159 34.11 -5.41 2.55
C THR A 159 32.98 -4.73 3.31
N TYR A 160 31.79 -5.32 3.23
CA TYR A 160 30.56 -4.82 3.85
C TYR A 160 29.83 -5.98 4.51
N THR A 161 29.56 -5.86 5.81
CA THR A 161 28.77 -6.80 6.59
C THR A 161 27.69 -6.03 7.34
N LEU A 162 26.45 -6.16 6.85
CA LEU A 162 25.26 -5.57 7.44
C LEU A 162 24.58 -6.60 8.34
N THR A 163 24.23 -6.21 9.56
CA THR A 163 23.54 -7.04 10.55
C THR A 163 22.41 -6.27 11.22
N SER A 164 21.35 -6.96 11.64
CA SER A 164 20.35 -6.43 12.58
C SER A 164 20.59 -7.00 13.98
N ASN A 165 20.24 -6.27 15.04
CA ASN A 165 20.22 -6.80 16.41
C ASN A 165 19.08 -7.80 16.66
N LYS A 166 18.03 -7.79 15.83
CA LYS A 166 16.85 -8.66 15.92
C LYS A 166 16.42 -9.16 14.53
N SER A 167 15.94 -10.40 14.45
CA SER A 167 15.33 -10.98 13.24
C SER A 167 13.79 -10.85 13.21
N ALA A 168 13.17 -10.60 14.35
CA ALA A 168 11.76 -10.26 14.48
C ALA A 168 11.57 -9.26 15.64
N VAL A 169 10.53 -8.43 15.54
CA VAL A 169 10.08 -7.49 16.59
C VAL A 169 8.57 -7.50 16.69
N ASN A 170 8.05 -7.12 17.85
CA ASN A 170 6.70 -6.59 17.96
C ASN A 170 6.71 -5.09 17.59
N GLU A 171 5.57 -4.53 17.22
CA GLU A 171 5.43 -3.08 17.14
C GLU A 171 5.73 -2.40 18.49
N GLY A 172 6.14 -1.14 18.44
CA GLY A 172 6.65 -0.39 19.58
C GLY A 172 8.10 -0.74 19.95
N GLU A 173 8.66 -1.84 19.45
CA GLU A 173 10.06 -2.19 19.69
C GLU A 173 11.05 -1.54 18.71
N GLN A 174 12.29 -1.42 19.16
CA GLN A 174 13.39 -0.85 18.40
C GLN A 174 14.26 -1.91 17.71
N ILE A 175 14.63 -1.62 16.46
CA ILE A 175 15.59 -2.34 15.62
C ILE A 175 16.83 -1.46 15.41
N THR A 176 18.02 -2.04 15.55
CA THR A 176 19.30 -1.38 15.22
C THR A 176 20.02 -2.19 14.15
N PHE A 177 20.21 -1.55 13.00
CA PHE A 177 21.03 -2.04 11.90
C PHE A 177 22.45 -1.54 12.07
N THR A 178 23.42 -2.46 11.99
CA THR A 178 24.85 -2.17 12.10
C THR A 178 25.54 -2.57 10.81
N LEU A 179 26.24 -1.61 10.22
CA LEU A 179 27.15 -1.83 9.10
C LEU A 179 28.58 -1.91 9.63
N ASN A 180 29.26 -3.03 9.39
CA ASN A 180 30.70 -3.18 9.60
C ASN A 180 31.40 -3.17 8.23
N THR A 181 32.51 -2.43 8.09
CA THR A 181 33.27 -2.33 6.84
C THR A 181 34.77 -2.51 7.05
N THR A 182 35.49 -2.85 5.99
CA THR A 182 36.97 -2.81 5.95
C THR A 182 37.43 -2.03 4.72
N GLY A 183 38.57 -1.35 4.82
CA GLY A 183 39.17 -0.64 3.68
C GLY A 183 38.44 0.63 3.22
N LEU A 184 37.44 1.12 3.97
CA LEU A 184 36.83 2.42 3.76
C LEU A 184 37.45 3.49 4.67
N PRO A 185 37.70 4.71 4.16
CA PRO A 185 38.05 5.85 4.99
C PRO A 185 36.93 6.22 5.98
N VAL A 186 37.31 6.74 7.15
CA VAL A 186 36.38 7.40 8.08
C VAL A 186 35.63 8.55 7.39
N GLY A 187 34.36 8.72 7.72
CA GLY A 187 33.46 9.69 7.09
C GLY A 187 32.85 9.24 5.76
N THR A 188 33.24 8.07 5.22
CA THR A 188 32.63 7.54 3.99
C THR A 188 31.13 7.31 4.18
N LEU A 189 30.32 7.84 3.26
CA LEU A 189 28.88 7.60 3.23
C LEU A 189 28.56 6.24 2.59
N VAL A 190 27.53 5.55 3.09
CA VAL A 190 27.01 4.32 2.48
C VAL A 190 25.48 4.41 2.41
N ASP A 191 24.95 4.51 1.20
CA ASP A 191 23.52 4.72 0.96
C ASP A 191 22.74 3.41 1.19
N TRP A 192 21.60 3.52 1.86
CA TRP A 192 20.70 2.40 2.18
C TRP A 192 19.24 2.70 1.83
N ALA A 193 18.44 1.64 1.69
CA ALA A 193 17.01 1.69 1.45
C ALA A 193 16.27 0.60 2.24
N ILE A 194 15.03 0.91 2.61
CA ILE A 194 14.08 0.02 3.26
C ILE A 194 12.93 -0.28 2.29
N THR A 195 12.48 -1.52 2.28
CA THR A 195 11.37 -2.01 1.44
C THR A 195 10.55 -3.06 2.18
N GLY A 196 9.30 -3.28 1.78
CA GLY A 196 8.41 -4.30 2.38
C GLY A 196 7.61 -3.85 3.60
N ILE A 197 7.59 -2.52 3.84
CA ILE A 197 6.80 -1.77 4.83
C ILE A 197 6.48 -0.38 4.24
N GLN A 198 5.63 0.43 4.88
CA GLN A 198 5.32 1.82 4.52
C GLN A 198 6.09 2.83 5.40
N GLU A 199 5.96 4.12 5.09
CA GLU A 199 6.59 5.20 5.89
C GLU A 199 5.93 5.40 7.26
N ALA A 200 4.66 5.03 7.41
CA ALA A 200 3.89 5.20 8.64
C ALA A 200 4.30 4.20 9.74
N ASP A 201 4.83 3.04 9.35
CA ASP A 201 5.00 1.86 10.22
C ASP A 201 6.36 1.88 10.94
N ILE A 202 7.19 2.90 10.67
CA ILE A 202 8.49 3.10 11.31
C ILE A 202 8.71 4.56 11.74
N THR A 203 9.45 4.72 12.83
CA THR A 203 9.97 6.03 13.28
C THR A 203 11.48 5.94 13.48
N PRO A 204 12.31 6.77 12.81
CA PRO A 204 11.93 7.79 11.82
C PRO A 204 11.33 7.19 10.54
N SER A 205 10.39 7.91 9.91
CA SER A 205 9.62 7.50 8.73
C SER A 205 10.41 7.51 7.41
N ALA A 206 11.70 7.19 7.45
CA ALA A 206 12.63 7.34 6.32
C ALA A 206 12.95 5.99 5.67
N LEU A 207 12.35 5.72 4.50
CA LEU A 207 12.63 4.50 3.71
C LEU A 207 13.95 4.54 2.94
N SER A 208 14.73 5.62 3.02
CA SER A 208 16.09 5.66 2.49
C SER A 208 16.95 6.67 3.25
N GLY A 209 18.27 6.47 3.21
CA GLY A 209 19.22 7.32 3.92
C GLY A 209 20.66 6.89 3.71
N LYS A 210 21.54 7.34 4.61
CA LYS A 210 22.98 7.09 4.52
C LYS A 210 23.55 6.71 5.89
N PHE A 211 24.41 5.71 5.92
CA PHE A 211 25.35 5.51 7.03
C PHE A 211 26.55 6.44 6.84
N THR A 212 27.17 6.87 7.94
CA THR A 212 28.49 7.51 7.94
C THR A 212 29.47 6.59 8.66
N VAL A 213 30.48 6.10 7.96
CA VAL A 213 31.46 5.15 8.52
C VAL A 213 32.35 5.84 9.56
N GLY A 214 32.35 5.32 10.79
CA GLY A 214 33.17 5.78 11.91
C GLY A 214 34.64 5.37 11.78
N ALA A 215 35.46 5.85 12.72
CA ALA A 215 36.89 5.56 12.75
C ALA A 215 37.22 4.08 13.05
N ASP A 216 36.27 3.33 13.59
CA ASP A 216 36.32 1.88 13.82
C ASP A 216 35.84 1.05 12.60
N GLY A 217 35.52 1.71 11.48
CA GLY A 217 34.97 1.07 10.28
C GLY A 217 33.49 0.74 10.36
N LYS A 218 32.76 1.21 11.38
CA LYS A 218 31.35 0.85 11.62
C LYS A 218 30.40 2.03 11.47
N ALA A 219 29.12 1.73 11.28
CA ALA A 219 28.02 2.67 11.39
C ALA A 219 26.77 1.97 11.90
N ALA A 220 25.85 2.71 12.52
CA ALA A 220 24.58 2.20 12.99
C ALA A 220 23.42 3.11 12.57
N TYR A 221 22.24 2.51 12.37
CA TYR A 221 20.99 3.20 12.13
C TYR A 221 19.90 2.47 12.91
N THR A 222 19.06 3.23 13.58
CA THR A 222 18.10 2.72 14.56
C THR A 222 16.74 3.29 14.26
N LEU A 223 15.73 2.41 14.19
CA LEU A 223 14.33 2.76 14.02
C LEU A 223 13.47 1.98 15.00
N THR A 224 12.29 2.49 15.28
CA THR A 224 11.26 1.83 16.08
C THR A 224 10.11 1.45 15.14
N ALA A 225 9.64 0.20 15.20
CA ALA A 225 8.39 -0.20 14.57
C ALA A 225 7.25 0.53 15.28
N VAL A 226 6.37 1.21 14.55
CA VAL A 226 5.30 2.02 15.14
C VAL A 226 4.19 1.11 15.63
N ALA A 227 3.84 1.19 16.91
CA ALA A 227 2.63 0.56 17.43
C ALA A 227 1.44 1.46 17.12
N ASP A 228 0.50 0.97 16.30
CA ASP A 228 -0.77 1.64 16.07
C ASP A 228 -1.98 0.69 16.28
N GLN A 229 -3.10 0.95 15.61
CA GLN A 229 -4.36 0.22 15.75
C GLN A 229 -4.88 -0.31 14.40
N LYS A 230 -4.02 -0.41 13.39
CA LYS A 230 -4.33 -0.91 12.05
C LYS A 230 -3.85 -2.36 11.92
N THR A 231 -4.79 -3.28 11.70
CA THR A 231 -4.46 -4.67 11.40
C THR A 231 -4.09 -4.83 9.93
N GLU A 232 -2.81 -4.66 9.64
CA GLU A 232 -2.21 -4.79 8.29
C GLU A 232 -1.56 -6.18 8.09
N GLY A 233 -1.40 -6.95 9.17
CA GLY A 233 -0.74 -8.25 9.20
C GLY A 233 0.78 -8.14 9.32
N ASN A 234 1.45 -9.25 9.61
CA ASN A 234 2.90 -9.25 9.80
C ASN A 234 3.65 -8.81 8.53
N GLU A 235 4.46 -7.76 8.65
CA GLU A 235 5.26 -7.21 7.56
C GLU A 235 6.72 -7.68 7.57
N SER A 236 7.38 -7.66 6.42
CA SER A 236 8.77 -8.10 6.26
C SER A 236 9.67 -6.94 5.83
N LEU A 237 10.12 -6.14 6.79
CA LEU A 237 11.08 -5.05 6.59
C LEU A 237 12.41 -5.61 6.03
N LYS A 238 12.74 -5.24 4.80
CA LYS A 238 14.02 -5.51 4.16
C LYS A 238 14.87 -4.24 4.11
N PHE A 239 15.95 -4.22 4.87
CA PHE A 239 16.95 -3.14 4.89
C PHE A 239 18.15 -3.54 4.03
N ALA A 240 18.48 -2.75 3.01
CA ALA A 240 19.52 -3.07 2.02
C ALA A 240 20.48 -1.91 1.78
N LEU A 241 21.75 -2.23 1.47
CA LEU A 241 22.71 -1.25 0.94
C LEU A 241 22.40 -1.01 -0.55
N THR A 242 22.09 0.23 -0.93
CA THR A 242 21.47 0.57 -2.22
C THR A 242 22.34 0.19 -3.41
N TYR A 243 23.65 0.41 -3.32
CA TYR A 243 24.59 0.19 -4.42
C TYR A 243 25.47 -1.05 -4.26
N ILE A 244 25.52 -1.66 -3.07
CA ILE A 244 26.35 -2.85 -2.81
C ILE A 244 25.48 -4.12 -2.96
N PRO A 245 25.67 -4.91 -4.02
CA PRO A 245 24.77 -6.03 -4.34
C PRO A 245 24.78 -7.10 -3.24
N ASN A 246 23.62 -7.73 -3.03
CA ASN A 246 23.42 -8.84 -2.10
C ASN A 246 23.80 -8.53 -0.63
N LYS A 247 23.74 -7.25 -0.22
CA LYS A 247 23.92 -6.82 1.17
C LYS A 247 22.61 -6.25 1.73
N TYR A 248 21.82 -7.14 2.34
CA TYR A 248 20.56 -6.81 2.98
C TYR A 248 20.34 -7.70 4.21
N VAL A 249 19.45 -7.25 5.09
CA VAL A 249 18.87 -8.05 6.18
C VAL A 249 17.35 -7.89 6.15
N ASN A 250 16.64 -8.94 6.57
CA ASN A 250 15.19 -8.92 6.74
C ASN A 250 14.87 -8.97 8.24
N VAL A 251 13.85 -8.24 8.66
CA VAL A 251 13.29 -8.27 10.02
C VAL A 251 11.78 -8.39 9.89
N LEU A 252 11.20 -9.38 10.56
CA LEU A 252 9.75 -9.54 10.65
C LEU A 252 9.21 -8.52 11.67
N ILE A 253 8.27 -7.68 11.26
CA ILE A 253 7.45 -6.88 12.19
C ILE A 253 6.17 -7.69 12.42
N MET A 254 5.93 -8.08 13.67
CA MET A 254 4.70 -8.73 14.08
C MET A 254 3.67 -7.67 14.40
N ASP A 255 2.56 -7.69 13.67
CA ASP A 255 1.38 -6.87 13.93
C ASP A 255 0.85 -7.23 15.34
N THR A 256 0.80 -6.23 16.21
CA THR A 256 0.27 -6.33 17.57
C THR A 256 -1.01 -5.52 17.77
N SER A 257 -1.48 -4.85 16.72
CA SER A 257 -2.83 -4.30 16.68
C SER A 257 -3.82 -5.45 16.85
N LYS A 258 -4.79 -5.29 17.76
CA LYS A 258 -5.57 -6.45 18.20
C LYS A 258 -6.83 -6.72 17.37
N TYR A 259 -7.55 -5.69 16.91
CA TYR A 259 -8.81 -5.86 16.18
C TYR A 259 -9.06 -4.72 15.18
N PRO A 260 -9.79 -4.95 14.08
CA PRO A 260 -10.32 -3.87 13.26
C PRO A 260 -11.31 -3.03 14.08
N ALA A 261 -11.04 -1.72 14.18
CA ALA A 261 -12.02 -0.74 14.60
C ALA A 261 -13.16 -0.71 13.56
N GLY A 262 -14.34 -1.18 13.95
CA GLY A 262 -15.46 -1.43 13.05
C GLY A 262 -16.75 -0.84 13.56
N LEU A 263 -17.61 -0.42 12.63
CA LEU A 263 -19.00 -0.07 12.89
C LEU A 263 -19.90 -1.03 12.11
N GLN A 264 -20.59 -1.90 12.83
CA GLN A 264 -21.55 -2.85 12.25
C GLN A 264 -22.97 -2.47 12.67
N THR A 265 -23.88 -2.42 11.70
CA THR A 265 -25.31 -2.20 11.96
C THR A 265 -26.07 -3.51 11.77
N TYR A 266 -26.93 -3.84 12.74
CA TYR A 266 -27.79 -5.02 12.75
C TYR A 266 -29.24 -4.58 12.61
N TYR A 267 -29.95 -5.20 11.67
CA TYR A 267 -31.38 -5.02 11.40
C TYR A 267 -32.18 -6.26 11.85
N GLU A 268 -33.48 -6.27 11.59
CA GLU A 268 -34.43 -7.32 12.00
C GLU A 268 -33.88 -8.75 11.86
N GLY A 269 -33.98 -9.55 12.93
CA GLY A 269 -33.49 -10.92 12.99
C GLY A 269 -32.71 -11.25 14.28
N THR A 270 -32.15 -12.46 14.33
CA THR A 270 -31.28 -12.92 15.42
C THR A 270 -29.84 -12.96 14.93
N HIS A 271 -28.93 -12.40 15.73
CA HIS A 271 -27.51 -12.24 15.43
C HIS A 271 -26.66 -12.65 16.62
N THR A 272 -25.42 -13.04 16.37
CA THR A 272 -24.38 -13.18 17.39
C THR A 272 -23.34 -12.06 17.26
N ILE A 273 -22.76 -11.65 18.38
CA ILE A 273 -21.67 -10.67 18.43
C ILE A 273 -20.57 -11.28 19.29
N ASP A 274 -19.44 -11.62 18.67
CA ASP A 274 -18.28 -12.17 19.36
C ASP A 274 -17.34 -11.05 19.79
N VAL A 275 -17.07 -10.98 21.09
CA VAL A 275 -16.16 -10.00 21.71
C VAL A 275 -14.89 -10.71 22.15
N GLN A 276 -13.78 -10.33 21.53
CA GLN A 276 -12.49 -10.98 21.70
C GLN A 276 -11.81 -10.58 23.04
N PRO A 277 -10.81 -11.34 23.53
CA PRO A 277 -10.11 -11.03 24.77
C PRO A 277 -9.53 -9.60 24.82
N ASN A 278 -9.84 -8.85 25.88
CA ASN A 278 -9.49 -7.43 26.06
C ASN A 278 -10.14 -6.44 25.07
N GLN A 279 -11.06 -6.88 24.22
CA GLN A 279 -11.80 -6.00 23.32
C GLN A 279 -12.91 -5.25 24.08
N THR A 280 -13.11 -3.98 23.74
CA THR A 280 -14.27 -3.19 24.18
C THR A 280 -15.28 -3.06 23.05
N ILE A 281 -16.56 -3.19 23.38
CA ILE A 281 -17.67 -2.87 22.47
C ILE A 281 -18.58 -1.82 23.07
N ILE A 282 -19.19 -1.03 22.18
CA ILE A 282 -20.30 -0.14 22.48
C ILE A 282 -21.48 -0.56 21.60
N LEU A 283 -22.57 -1.01 22.23
CA LEU A 283 -23.87 -1.18 21.57
C LEU A 283 -24.73 0.08 21.73
N ASP A 284 -25.27 0.57 20.63
CA ASP A 284 -26.29 1.63 20.57
C ASP A 284 -27.56 1.02 19.95
N MET A 285 -28.51 0.61 20.80
CA MET A 285 -29.73 -0.12 20.41
C MET A 285 -30.95 0.79 20.35
N TYR A 286 -31.76 0.63 19.31
CA TYR A 286 -32.97 1.43 19.06
C TYR A 286 -34.16 0.51 18.81
N GLY A 287 -35.11 0.48 19.74
CA GLY A 287 -36.38 -0.25 19.59
C GLY A 287 -37.14 0.19 18.35
N ALA A 288 -37.93 -0.69 17.76
CA ALA A 288 -38.73 -0.36 16.58
C ALA A 288 -39.95 0.50 16.95
N GLY A 289 -40.48 1.27 16.00
CA GLY A 289 -41.68 2.07 16.20
C GLY A 289 -42.97 1.24 16.17
N GLY A 290 -43.97 1.64 16.95
CA GLY A 290 -45.31 1.07 16.91
C GLY A 290 -46.08 1.52 15.67
N GLY A 291 -46.96 0.67 15.14
CA GLY A 291 -47.81 0.98 14.00
C GLY A 291 -49.00 1.88 14.36
N GLY A 292 -49.45 2.69 13.39
CA GLY A 292 -50.64 3.52 13.53
C GLY A 292 -51.94 2.73 13.43
N GLY A 293 -52.92 3.10 14.25
CA GLY A 293 -54.28 2.60 14.17
C GLY A 293 -55.02 3.09 12.92
N GLY A 294 -55.98 2.30 12.47
CA GLY A 294 -56.90 2.60 11.39
C GLY A 294 -58.19 3.26 11.85
N SER A 295 -59.06 3.52 10.88
CA SER A 295 -60.42 4.03 11.09
C SER A 295 -61.40 3.14 10.33
N VAL A 296 -62.48 2.66 10.94
CA VAL A 296 -63.45 1.73 10.31
C VAL A 296 -64.91 2.04 10.65
N TYR A 297 -65.83 1.50 9.86
CA TYR A 297 -67.26 1.44 10.17
C TYR A 297 -67.60 0.17 10.97
N SER A 298 -68.50 0.28 11.95
CA SER A 298 -69.08 -0.85 12.68
C SER A 298 -70.03 -1.68 11.79
N PRO A 299 -70.11 -3.02 11.95
CA PRO A 299 -69.38 -3.87 12.89
C PRO A 299 -68.07 -4.40 12.29
N SER A 300 -66.94 -3.75 12.63
CA SER A 300 -65.60 -4.17 12.23
C SER A 300 -64.69 -4.39 13.44
N ALA A 301 -63.61 -5.15 13.24
CA ALA A 301 -62.62 -5.45 14.27
C ALA A 301 -61.92 -4.18 14.82
N SER A 302 -61.30 -4.28 16.00
CA SER A 302 -60.46 -3.23 16.59
C SER A 302 -59.32 -2.91 15.62
N PRO A 303 -59.30 -1.74 14.96
CA PRO A 303 -58.38 -1.51 13.85
C PRO A 303 -57.06 -0.95 14.37
N ASP A 304 -56.45 -1.62 15.34
CA ASP A 304 -55.20 -1.16 15.93
C ASP A 304 -54.01 -1.45 15.00
N GLY A 305 -52.91 -0.71 15.16
CA GLY A 305 -51.61 -1.15 14.65
C GLY A 305 -51.05 -2.33 15.46
N SER A 306 -49.83 -2.75 15.15
CA SER A 306 -49.05 -3.64 16.03
C SER A 306 -48.00 -2.87 16.84
N ASP A 307 -47.62 -3.40 18.00
CA ASP A 307 -46.44 -2.92 18.70
C ASP A 307 -45.19 -3.08 17.82
N GLY A 308 -44.22 -2.18 18.00
CA GLY A 308 -42.87 -2.35 17.50
C GLY A 308 -42.12 -3.40 18.31
N GLY A 309 -41.24 -4.13 17.66
CA GLY A 309 -40.36 -5.10 18.29
C GLY A 309 -39.30 -4.45 19.18
N ASN A 310 -38.97 -5.13 20.26
CA ASN A 310 -37.85 -4.79 21.13
C ASN A 310 -36.52 -5.11 20.44
N ILE A 311 -35.44 -4.43 20.85
CA ILE A 311 -34.08 -4.93 20.64
C ILE A 311 -33.62 -5.55 21.95
N VAL A 312 -33.17 -6.80 21.93
CA VAL A 312 -32.73 -7.53 23.13
C VAL A 312 -31.31 -8.05 22.94
N LEU A 313 -30.36 -7.52 23.71
CA LEU A 313 -29.05 -8.13 23.90
C LEU A 313 -29.10 -9.04 25.13
N SER A 314 -28.55 -10.24 25.03
CA SER A 314 -28.45 -11.19 26.13
C SER A 314 -27.09 -11.88 26.21
N TYR A 315 -26.57 -12.02 27.43
CA TYR A 315 -25.34 -12.75 27.75
C TYR A 315 -25.40 -13.26 29.19
N LEU A 316 -25.39 -14.59 29.35
CA LEU A 316 -25.63 -15.27 30.63
C LEU A 316 -26.93 -14.77 31.29
N ALA A 317 -26.87 -14.27 32.52
CA ALA A 317 -28.01 -13.68 33.24
C ALA A 317 -28.30 -12.21 32.84
N ASN A 318 -27.42 -11.57 32.06
CA ASN A 318 -27.54 -10.18 31.66
C ASN A 318 -28.51 -10.05 30.47
N THR A 319 -29.42 -9.07 30.54
CA THR A 319 -30.41 -8.78 29.50
C THR A 319 -30.63 -7.28 29.38
N PHE A 320 -30.47 -6.74 28.18
CA PHE A 320 -30.62 -5.32 27.86
C PHE A 320 -31.67 -5.18 26.76
N THR A 321 -32.77 -4.50 27.08
CA THR A 321 -33.90 -4.32 26.16
C THR A 321 -34.05 -2.85 25.81
N ALA A 322 -33.86 -2.49 24.53
CA ALA A 322 -34.39 -1.24 24.00
C ALA A 322 -35.85 -1.47 23.61
N GLY A 323 -36.78 -0.79 24.29
CA GLY A 323 -38.20 -1.08 24.17
C GLY A 323 -38.78 -0.66 22.82
N GLY A 324 -39.58 -1.52 22.20
CA GLY A 324 -40.39 -1.16 21.04
C GLY A 324 -41.54 -0.22 21.40
N GLY A 325 -41.86 0.71 20.50
CA GLY A 325 -42.98 1.64 20.64
C GLY A 325 -44.33 0.91 20.58
N LYS A 326 -45.30 1.36 21.36
CA LYS A 326 -46.64 0.76 21.43
C LYS A 326 -47.51 1.19 20.26
N LYS A 327 -48.40 0.30 19.84
CA LYS A 327 -49.40 0.55 18.80
C LYS A 327 -50.29 1.75 19.13
N GLY A 328 -50.68 2.48 18.09
CA GLY A 328 -51.87 3.32 18.16
C GLY A 328 -53.12 2.45 18.07
N THR A 329 -54.13 2.71 18.89
CA THR A 329 -55.41 1.99 18.78
C THR A 329 -56.27 2.59 17.68
N GLY A 330 -57.20 1.81 17.15
CA GLY A 330 -58.04 2.22 16.02
C GLY A 330 -59.32 2.96 16.42
N GLY A 331 -59.84 3.77 15.51
CA GLY A 331 -61.15 4.42 15.64
C GLY A 331 -62.28 3.61 14.97
N VAL A 332 -63.44 3.52 15.63
CA VAL A 332 -64.62 2.80 15.12
C VAL A 332 -65.83 3.73 15.09
N TRP A 333 -66.41 3.93 13.91
CA TRP A 333 -67.63 4.71 13.71
C TRP A 333 -68.86 3.82 13.72
N GLY A 334 -69.87 4.16 14.53
CA GLY A 334 -71.15 3.46 14.59
C GLY A 334 -72.14 3.94 13.53
N ASN A 335 -73.38 4.15 13.95
CA ASN A 335 -74.51 4.59 13.11
C ASN A 335 -74.77 6.11 13.21
N GLY A 336 -73.74 6.92 13.47
CA GLY A 336 -73.86 8.37 13.68
C GLY A 336 -74.23 8.82 15.09
N SER A 337 -74.69 7.91 15.97
CA SER A 337 -74.97 8.23 17.39
C SER A 337 -73.98 7.59 18.38
N SER A 338 -72.96 6.87 17.89
CA SER A 338 -71.90 6.28 18.71
C SER A 338 -70.60 6.18 17.92
N TYR A 339 -69.47 6.44 18.57
CA TYR A 339 -68.15 6.33 17.98
C TYR A 339 -67.05 6.16 19.04
N SER A 340 -65.92 5.59 18.66
CA SER A 340 -64.66 5.60 19.41
C SER A 340 -63.55 6.24 18.57
N ASN A 341 -62.65 6.97 19.22
CA ASN A 341 -61.40 7.44 18.64
C ASN A 341 -60.24 6.55 19.07
N GLY A 342 -59.26 6.40 18.18
CA GLY A 342 -57.98 5.79 18.48
C GLY A 342 -57.16 6.60 19.49
N SER A 343 -56.38 5.89 20.30
CA SER A 343 -55.51 6.45 21.34
C SER A 343 -54.05 6.41 20.90
N ALA A 344 -53.26 7.38 21.36
CA ALA A 344 -51.83 7.44 21.12
C ALA A 344 -51.09 6.25 21.74
N GLY A 345 -50.22 5.62 20.95
CA GLY A 345 -49.27 4.62 21.41
C GLY A 345 -48.15 5.26 22.25
N LEU A 346 -47.85 4.64 23.39
CA LEU A 346 -46.72 5.04 24.23
C LEU A 346 -45.39 4.68 23.57
N GLY A 347 -44.38 5.54 23.73
CA GLY A 347 -43.03 5.27 23.30
C GLY A 347 -42.35 4.19 24.17
N GLY A 348 -41.45 3.43 23.55
CA GLY A 348 -40.89 2.22 24.13
C GLY A 348 -40.05 2.46 25.39
N THR A 349 -40.28 1.64 26.42
CA THR A 349 -39.56 1.68 27.69
C THR A 349 -38.44 0.66 27.69
N ASN A 350 -37.23 1.08 28.05
CA ASN A 350 -36.08 0.18 28.15
C ASN A 350 -36.09 -0.59 29.47
N THR A 351 -35.59 -1.82 29.47
CA THR A 351 -35.35 -2.60 30.69
C THR A 351 -33.93 -3.15 30.67
N VAL A 352 -33.28 -3.13 31.83
CA VAL A 352 -31.87 -3.53 32.00
C VAL A 352 -31.79 -4.48 33.20
N THR A 353 -31.07 -5.58 33.01
CA THR A 353 -30.60 -6.48 34.06
C THR A 353 -29.14 -6.74 33.75
N ALA A 354 -28.24 -6.19 34.57
CA ALA A 354 -26.82 -6.10 34.27
C ALA A 354 -25.99 -6.25 35.54
N ASP A 355 -24.89 -7.00 35.45
CA ASP A 355 -23.80 -7.01 36.42
C ASP A 355 -22.80 -5.86 36.18
N SER A 356 -21.73 -5.81 36.99
CA SER A 356 -20.72 -4.75 36.97
C SER A 356 -19.76 -4.78 35.77
N SER A 357 -19.86 -5.75 34.84
CA SER A 357 -19.08 -5.77 33.60
C SER A 357 -19.62 -4.85 32.51
N PHE A 358 -20.80 -4.25 32.72
CA PHE A 358 -21.48 -3.36 31.78
C PHE A 358 -21.61 -1.92 32.29
N GLU A 359 -21.37 -0.97 31.40
CA GLU A 359 -21.53 0.47 31.62
C GLU A 359 -22.73 0.96 30.81
N ILE A 360 -23.82 1.37 31.47
CA ILE A 360 -24.98 1.99 30.80
C ILE A 360 -24.67 3.45 30.51
N GLN A 361 -24.55 3.80 29.23
CA GLN A 361 -24.21 5.15 28.77
C GLN A 361 -25.45 5.99 28.48
N ILE A 362 -26.52 5.39 27.93
CA ILE A 362 -27.77 6.09 27.61
C ILE A 362 -28.96 5.15 27.89
N GLY A 363 -29.96 5.62 28.62
CA GLY A 363 -31.25 4.94 28.79
C GLY A 363 -32.41 5.88 28.49
N GLN A 364 -32.75 6.06 27.21
CA GLN A 364 -33.78 7.00 26.76
C GLN A 364 -35.07 6.27 26.37
N LYS A 365 -36.19 6.61 27.03
CA LYS A 365 -37.54 6.17 26.63
C LYS A 365 -37.90 6.73 25.26
N GLY A 366 -38.62 5.95 24.44
CA GLY A 366 -39.23 6.42 23.21
C GLY A 366 -40.26 7.54 23.44
N ASN A 367 -40.49 8.33 22.40
CA ASN A 367 -41.48 9.40 22.42
C ASN A 367 -42.88 8.82 22.21
N ASP A 368 -43.84 9.28 23.01
CA ASP A 368 -45.25 8.93 22.85
C ASP A 368 -45.81 9.57 21.57
N ALA A 369 -46.81 8.94 20.95
CA ALA A 369 -47.58 9.56 19.87
C ALA A 369 -48.40 10.74 20.39
N VAL A 370 -48.76 11.67 19.50
CA VAL A 370 -49.52 12.87 19.87
C VAL A 370 -50.90 12.84 19.19
N ILE A 371 -51.95 12.90 20.00
CA ILE A 371 -53.29 13.20 19.50
C ILE A 371 -53.41 14.71 19.30
N GLY A 372 -53.59 15.12 18.05
CA GLY A 372 -53.71 16.50 17.61
C GLY A 372 -55.12 16.81 17.08
N SER A 373 -55.17 17.61 16.02
CA SER A 373 -56.44 17.94 15.36
C SER A 373 -57.04 16.72 14.66
N ARG A 374 -58.36 16.50 14.80
CA ARG A 374 -59.14 15.49 14.05
C ARG A 374 -59.12 15.72 12.53
N TYR A 375 -58.78 16.93 12.08
CA TYR A 375 -58.69 17.27 10.66
C TYR A 375 -57.38 16.80 10.01
N SER A 376 -56.39 16.38 10.80
CA SER A 376 -55.12 15.78 10.37
C SER A 376 -55.02 14.30 10.76
N THR A 377 -54.11 13.56 10.14
CA THR A 377 -53.67 12.26 10.64
C THR A 377 -52.98 12.41 11.99
N GLN A 378 -53.14 11.43 12.89
CA GLN A 378 -52.55 11.51 14.22
C GLN A 378 -51.08 11.13 14.14
N ALA A 379 -50.17 12.05 14.49
CA ALA A 379 -48.74 11.84 14.33
C ALA A 379 -48.24 10.73 15.27
N GLY A 380 -47.46 9.80 14.71
CA GLY A 380 -46.70 8.84 15.52
C GLY A 380 -45.59 9.53 16.32
N GLY A 381 -45.09 8.86 17.35
CA GLY A 381 -44.02 9.38 18.20
C GLY A 381 -42.76 9.69 17.40
N THR A 382 -42.16 10.85 17.62
CA THR A 382 -40.95 11.28 16.90
C THR A 382 -39.80 10.30 17.10
N ALA A 383 -39.10 9.96 16.03
CA ALA A 383 -37.91 9.09 16.07
C ALA A 383 -36.78 9.71 16.92
N ILE A 384 -35.97 8.85 17.55
CA ILE A 384 -34.75 9.27 18.25
C ILE A 384 -33.61 9.37 17.22
N SER A 385 -32.79 10.42 17.32
CA SER A 385 -31.66 10.62 16.41
C SER A 385 -30.58 9.53 16.58
N SER A 386 -29.97 9.11 15.46
CA SER A 386 -28.89 8.13 15.39
C SER A 386 -27.91 8.49 14.26
N SER A 387 -26.76 7.80 14.22
CA SER A 387 -25.80 7.95 13.12
C SER A 387 -26.30 7.46 11.76
N ILE A 388 -27.35 6.63 11.72
CA ILE A 388 -28.05 6.22 10.47
C ILE A 388 -29.32 7.05 10.20
N GLY A 389 -29.52 8.16 10.94
CA GLY A 389 -30.70 9.01 10.87
C GLY A 389 -31.79 8.64 11.88
N ALA A 390 -32.87 9.41 11.90
CA ALA A 390 -33.96 9.27 12.86
C ALA A 390 -35.04 8.30 12.31
N VAL A 391 -34.76 7.00 12.34
CA VAL A 391 -35.51 5.97 11.60
C VAL A 391 -36.44 5.07 12.44
N ASN A 392 -36.50 5.25 13.77
CA ASN A 392 -37.27 4.40 14.69
C ASN A 392 -38.59 5.02 15.20
N GLY A 393 -39.12 6.01 14.45
CA GLY A 393 -40.34 6.74 14.78
C GLY A 393 -41.60 5.89 14.77
N GLY A 394 -42.66 6.32 15.43
CA GLY A 394 -43.95 5.62 15.38
C GLY A 394 -44.74 5.93 14.10
N GLY A 395 -45.63 5.02 13.71
CA GLY A 395 -46.51 5.19 12.56
C GLY A 395 -47.65 6.17 12.81
N ALA A 396 -48.06 6.92 11.79
CA ALA A 396 -49.19 7.83 11.88
C ALA A 396 -50.53 7.09 11.85
N GLY A 397 -51.47 7.53 12.69
CA GLY A 397 -52.84 7.03 12.74
C GLY A 397 -53.70 7.57 11.60
N ALA A 398 -54.66 6.76 11.18
CA ALA A 398 -55.55 7.05 10.06
C ALA A 398 -56.45 8.27 10.28
N THR A 399 -56.79 8.95 9.18
CA THR A 399 -57.83 10.00 9.16
C THR A 399 -59.17 9.43 9.59
N GLY A 400 -59.95 10.18 10.38
CA GLY A 400 -61.29 9.75 10.79
C GLY A 400 -62.28 9.59 9.63
N ILE A 401 -63.27 8.72 9.85
CA ILE A 401 -64.28 8.30 8.85
C ILE A 401 -65.67 8.88 9.14
N GLY A 402 -65.95 9.21 10.41
CA GLY A 402 -67.23 9.77 10.81
C GLY A 402 -67.44 11.21 10.39
N ASP A 403 -68.60 11.74 10.76
CA ASP A 403 -68.90 13.17 10.63
C ASP A 403 -67.77 14.00 11.24
N GLU A 404 -67.41 15.11 10.59
CA GLU A 404 -66.30 15.98 10.99
C GLU A 404 -64.92 15.29 11.19
N ARG A 405 -64.73 14.09 10.62
CA ARG A 405 -63.55 13.22 10.80
C ARG A 405 -63.39 12.68 12.23
N TRP A 406 -64.49 12.41 12.92
CA TRP A 406 -64.46 11.54 14.10
C TRP A 406 -64.07 10.08 13.76
N SER A 407 -63.74 9.29 14.79
CA SER A 407 -63.17 7.94 14.65
C SER A 407 -61.86 7.90 13.87
N TYR A 408 -60.94 8.82 14.17
CA TYR A 408 -59.55 8.72 13.70
C TYR A 408 -58.82 7.56 14.39
N GLY A 409 -57.82 6.99 13.73
CA GLY A 409 -56.86 6.09 14.35
C GLY A 409 -55.77 6.87 15.10
N GLY A 410 -55.26 6.31 16.20
CA GLY A 410 -54.14 6.89 16.94
C GLY A 410 -52.78 6.59 16.27
N GLY A 411 -51.79 7.48 16.44
CA GLY A 411 -50.41 7.17 16.06
C GLY A 411 -49.77 6.17 17.01
N GLY A 412 -48.81 5.38 16.55
CA GLY A 412 -47.96 4.54 17.40
C GLY A 412 -46.79 5.32 18.01
N GLY A 413 -46.24 4.87 19.14
CA GLY A 413 -45.06 5.50 19.77
C GLY A 413 -43.75 5.14 19.05
N SER A 414 -42.69 5.92 19.25
CA SER A 414 -41.34 5.53 18.79
C SER A 414 -40.68 4.56 19.77
N GLY A 415 -39.69 3.80 19.30
CA GLY A 415 -38.92 2.93 20.20
C GLY A 415 -37.94 3.70 21.08
N GLY A 416 -37.58 3.11 22.21
CA GLY A 416 -36.53 3.62 23.11
C GLY A 416 -35.13 3.39 22.56
N ARG A 417 -34.16 4.11 23.14
CA ARG A 417 -32.72 3.98 22.85
C ARG A 417 -31.96 3.55 24.10
N LEU A 418 -31.16 2.51 23.99
CA LEU A 418 -30.32 1.98 25.06
C LEU A 418 -28.88 1.84 24.56
N LYS A 419 -27.94 2.57 25.18
CA LYS A 419 -26.52 2.52 24.85
C LYS A 419 -25.73 1.89 25.99
N VAL A 420 -24.97 0.85 25.69
CA VAL A 420 -24.26 0.00 26.65
C VAL A 420 -22.83 -0.20 26.17
N LYS A 421 -21.86 -0.09 27.07
CA LYS A 421 -20.47 -0.44 26.84
C LYS A 421 -20.11 -1.69 27.64
N TYR A 422 -19.30 -2.57 27.05
CA TYR A 422 -18.80 -3.80 27.65
C TYR A 422 -17.32 -3.98 27.27
N THR A 423 -16.51 -4.46 28.20
CA THR A 423 -15.10 -4.81 27.95
C THR A 423 -14.90 -6.27 28.37
N ASN A 424 -14.46 -7.12 27.43
CA ASN A 424 -14.15 -8.51 27.74
C ASN A 424 -12.81 -8.58 28.50
N THR A 425 -12.88 -8.77 29.81
CA THR A 425 -11.69 -8.93 30.68
C THR A 425 -11.22 -10.37 30.81
N THR A 426 -11.80 -11.31 30.05
CA THR A 426 -11.43 -12.73 30.08
C THR A 426 -10.42 -13.08 28.98
N GLU A 427 -9.81 -14.25 29.09
CA GLU A 427 -8.88 -14.79 28.08
C GLU A 427 -9.61 -15.51 26.93
N GLU A 428 -10.93 -15.65 27.02
CA GLU A 428 -11.78 -16.39 26.07
C GLU A 428 -12.67 -15.43 25.25
N VAL A 429 -13.20 -15.93 24.12
CA VAL A 429 -14.16 -15.18 23.31
C VAL A 429 -15.54 -15.17 23.98
N VAL A 430 -16.15 -13.99 24.09
CA VAL A 430 -17.48 -13.79 24.68
C VAL A 430 -18.52 -13.57 23.58
N THR A 431 -19.42 -14.53 23.39
CA THR A 431 -20.52 -14.44 22.41
C THR A 431 -21.80 -13.88 23.04
N PHE A 432 -22.26 -12.75 22.54
CA PHE A 432 -23.56 -12.17 22.84
C PHE A 432 -24.63 -12.65 21.85
N ASN A 433 -25.87 -12.79 22.32
CA ASN A 433 -27.03 -13.00 21.45
C ASN A 433 -27.83 -11.68 21.34
N LEU A 434 -28.02 -11.19 20.12
CA LEU A 434 -28.77 -9.99 19.79
C LEU A 434 -30.02 -10.36 18.99
N SER A 435 -31.21 -10.01 19.50
CA SER A 435 -32.47 -10.09 18.77
C SER A 435 -32.95 -8.70 18.42
N VAL A 436 -33.13 -8.43 17.12
CA VAL A 436 -33.65 -7.16 16.60
C VAL A 436 -35.09 -7.38 16.14
N GLY A 437 -36.04 -6.79 16.85
CA GLY A 437 -37.47 -6.95 16.57
C GLY A 437 -37.97 -6.12 15.37
N ALA A 438 -39.01 -6.65 14.73
CA ALA A 438 -39.65 -6.07 13.54
C ALA A 438 -40.33 -4.71 13.80
N LYS A 439 -40.52 -3.91 12.74
CA LYS A 439 -41.32 -2.68 12.80
C LYS A 439 -42.81 -2.97 13.06
N GLY A 440 -43.45 -2.10 13.84
CA GLY A 440 -44.90 -2.18 14.07
C GLY A 440 -45.68 -1.90 12.78
N GLN A 441 -46.61 -2.77 12.44
CA GLN A 441 -47.44 -2.63 11.23
C GLN A 441 -48.61 -1.69 11.49
N GLY A 442 -48.86 -0.76 10.57
CA GLY A 442 -50.10 0.03 10.58
C GLY A 442 -51.30 -0.82 10.17
N TRP A 443 -52.49 -0.45 10.63
CA TRP A 443 -53.72 -1.09 10.17
C TRP A 443 -53.94 -0.84 8.67
N LYS A 444 -54.19 -1.92 7.89
CA LYS A 444 -54.34 -1.87 6.41
C LYS A 444 -55.52 -2.68 5.86
N SER A 445 -56.34 -3.30 6.71
CA SER A 445 -57.30 -4.33 6.28
C SER A 445 -58.62 -3.77 5.72
N ALA A 446 -59.16 -2.72 6.34
CA ALA A 446 -60.42 -2.10 5.94
C ALA A 446 -60.49 -0.63 6.39
N GLY A 447 -61.32 0.18 5.73
CA GLY A 447 -61.44 1.61 6.04
C GLY A 447 -60.17 2.40 5.75
N ASN A 448 -59.87 3.43 6.55
CA ASN A 448 -58.68 4.25 6.38
C ASN A 448 -57.49 3.59 7.08
N SER A 449 -56.36 3.50 6.38
CA SER A 449 -55.16 2.83 6.86
C SER A 449 -54.29 3.73 7.75
N GLY A 450 -53.70 3.14 8.79
CA GLY A 450 -52.57 3.73 9.51
C GLY A 450 -51.25 3.38 8.83
N THR A 451 -50.18 4.11 9.14
CA THR A 451 -48.84 3.81 8.59
C THR A 451 -48.08 2.85 9.50
N ASP A 452 -47.09 2.17 8.93
CA ASP A 452 -46.11 1.41 9.71
C ASP A 452 -45.26 2.35 10.57
N GLY A 453 -44.74 1.80 11.67
CA GLY A 453 -43.64 2.39 12.41
C GLY A 453 -42.30 2.24 11.70
N GLY A 454 -41.30 2.93 12.24
CA GLY A 454 -39.91 2.87 11.86
C GLY A 454 -39.23 1.59 12.33
N ILE A 455 -38.06 1.31 11.73
CA ILE A 455 -37.31 0.08 11.98
C ILE A 455 -36.60 0.09 13.34
N GLY A 456 -36.48 -1.09 13.93
CA GLY A 456 -35.54 -1.35 15.02
C GLY A 456 -34.16 -1.70 14.47
N PHE A 457 -33.10 -1.34 15.19
CA PHE A 457 -31.73 -1.64 14.81
C PHE A 457 -30.78 -1.56 16.02
N ALA A 458 -29.59 -2.13 15.87
CA ALA A 458 -28.47 -1.93 16.79
C ALA A 458 -27.21 -1.56 16.02
N ILE A 459 -26.38 -0.69 16.60
CA ILE A 459 -25.05 -0.37 16.08
C ILE A 459 -24.03 -0.88 17.08
N VAL A 460 -23.04 -1.62 16.61
CA VAL A 460 -21.89 -2.09 17.41
C VAL A 460 -20.65 -1.35 16.93
N THR A 461 -19.94 -0.74 17.88
CA THR A 461 -18.59 -0.18 17.65
C THR A 461 -17.59 -0.99 18.46
N THR A 462 -16.52 -1.48 17.80
CA THR A 462 -15.39 -2.19 18.43
C THR A 462 -14.21 -1.24 18.65
N SER A 463 -13.48 -1.43 19.76
CA SER A 463 -12.25 -0.71 20.13
C SER A 463 -11.36 -1.54 21.05
#